data_AF-A0AA39SQ84-F1
#
_entry.id   AF-A0AA39SQ84-F1
#
_cell.length_a   1.000
_cell.length_b   1.000
_cell.length_c   1.000
_cell.angle_alpha   90.00
_cell.angle_beta   90.00
_cell.angle_gamma   90.00
#
_symmetry.space_group_name_H-M   'P 1'
#
loop_
_entity.id
_entity.type
_entity.pdbx_description
1 polymer ?
#
loop_
_entity_poly.entity_id
_entity_poly.type
_entity_poly.pdbx_seq_one_letter_code
_entity_poly.pdbx_strand_id
1 'polypeptide(L)'
;MTSVKNNFLPPGLVSNLEEVLLSKKKKNGNNGEDDDDKKTDEKTDESAEPSTSDSVDNSDNSKPIVLVTNGDGIDSPGLVFLVEALVREGLYNVHVCAPQSEKSVSGHSVTLGETIAVNSAEISGATAFEVSGTPVDCVSLALSGALFSWSKPLLVISGINRGSSCGHHMFYSGVVAGAREALLSGVPSMSISLNWKKDESQESHFKDAVSVCLPLVNAAIRDIEKGIFPKSCALDIEIPTAPLINKGFKSTKQSMWRSTLCWQAVSANRHPSAGHFMSNQQSLGIQLAQLSRDASAAGAARRLTTQKKNVEIESVGAAAKSNSNRVKKYFRLEFLDKEQEDTDEDLDFRALENGFVAVTPLSVNLHSESDTRAAASDWISAQQPGNQESPSTQS
;
A
#
# COMPACT_ATOMS: atom_id res chain seq x y z
N MET A 1 17.71 -52.07 3.97
CA MET A 1 17.08 -51.81 2.66
C MET A 1 16.53 -50.40 2.65
N THR A 2 17.31 -49.46 2.12
CA THR A 2 16.95 -48.06 1.93
C THR A 2 16.21 -47.92 0.60
N SER A 3 15.02 -47.32 0.60
CA SER A 3 14.29 -46.96 -0.62
C SER A 3 14.05 -45.46 -0.65
N VAL A 4 14.67 -44.83 -1.65
CA VAL A 4 14.60 -43.41 -1.99
C VAL A 4 13.26 -43.15 -2.68
N LYS A 5 12.48 -42.17 -2.22
CA LYS A 5 11.32 -41.65 -2.95
C LYS A 5 11.73 -40.38 -3.70
N ASN A 6 11.65 -40.47 -5.03
CA ASN A 6 11.86 -39.38 -5.98
C ASN A 6 10.81 -38.27 -5.82
N ASN A 7 11.25 -37.04 -5.65
CA ASN A 7 10.44 -35.85 -5.87
C ASN A 7 10.51 -35.49 -7.36
N PHE A 8 9.40 -35.70 -8.08
CA PHE A 8 9.23 -35.15 -9.42
C PHE A 8 8.89 -33.66 -9.33
N LEU A 9 9.67 -32.83 -10.01
CA LEU A 9 9.38 -31.42 -10.22
C LEU A 9 8.17 -31.26 -11.17
N PRO A 10 7.39 -30.16 -11.06
CA PRO A 10 6.26 -29.89 -11.95
C PRO A 10 6.71 -29.78 -13.42
N PRO A 11 5.90 -30.23 -14.40
CA PRO A 11 6.28 -30.25 -15.82
C PRO A 11 6.73 -28.89 -16.39
N GLY A 12 6.15 -27.78 -15.89
CA GLY A 12 6.52 -26.42 -16.32
C GLY A 12 7.92 -25.97 -15.87
N LEU A 13 8.43 -26.50 -14.76
CA LEU A 13 9.78 -26.19 -14.26
C LEU A 13 10.87 -26.95 -15.04
N VAL A 14 10.55 -28.13 -15.57
CA VAL A 14 11.48 -28.95 -16.37
C VAL A 14 11.69 -28.32 -17.75
N SER A 15 10.62 -27.81 -18.38
CA SER A 15 10.70 -27.15 -19.70
C SER A 15 11.63 -25.92 -19.69
N ASN A 16 11.52 -25.08 -18.65
CA ASN A 16 12.36 -23.88 -18.51
C ASN A 16 13.83 -24.23 -18.20
N LEU A 17 14.08 -25.31 -17.46
CA LEU A 17 15.44 -25.79 -17.19
C LEU A 17 16.11 -26.35 -18.45
N GLU A 18 15.37 -27.07 -19.30
CA GLU A 18 15.89 -27.61 -20.55
C GLU A 18 16.24 -26.50 -21.56
N GLU A 19 15.41 -25.46 -21.69
CA GLU A 19 15.71 -24.30 -22.55
C GLU A 19 16.94 -23.52 -22.07
N VAL A 20 17.09 -23.34 -20.75
CA VAL A 20 18.26 -22.66 -20.16
C VAL A 20 19.55 -23.49 -20.33
N LEU A 21 19.46 -24.82 -20.29
CA LEU A 21 20.61 -25.70 -20.53
C LEU A 21 20.99 -25.77 -22.01
N LEU A 22 20.02 -25.75 -22.92
CA LEU A 22 20.26 -25.73 -24.37
C LEU A 22 20.86 -24.40 -24.84
N SER A 23 20.44 -23.27 -24.27
CA SER A 23 21.01 -21.95 -24.56
C SER A 23 22.45 -21.80 -24.04
N LYS A 24 22.78 -22.38 -22.87
CA LYS A 24 24.16 -22.45 -22.38
C LYS A 24 25.07 -23.35 -23.22
N LYS A 25 24.55 -24.45 -23.77
CA LYS A 25 25.33 -25.36 -24.61
C LYS A 25 25.63 -24.77 -26.00
N LYS A 26 24.75 -23.93 -26.54
CA LYS A 26 25.00 -23.16 -27.77
C LYS A 26 26.03 -22.04 -27.59
N LYS A 27 26.15 -21.44 -26.41
CA LYS A 27 27.11 -20.35 -26.13
C LYS A 27 28.55 -20.82 -25.89
N ASN A 28 28.77 -22.08 -25.51
CA ASN A 28 30.11 -22.61 -25.19
C ASN A 28 30.74 -23.48 -26.31
N GLY A 29 30.17 -23.46 -27.52
CA GLY A 29 30.52 -24.39 -28.59
C GLY A 29 31.02 -23.76 -29.88
N ASN A 30 31.75 -22.65 -29.84
CA ASN A 30 32.48 -22.16 -31.02
C ASN A 30 33.66 -21.26 -30.61
N ASN A 31 34.85 -21.86 -30.51
CA ASN A 31 36.14 -21.17 -30.59
C ASN A 31 37.11 -22.15 -31.25
N GLY A 32 37.48 -21.88 -32.51
CA GLY A 32 38.44 -22.66 -33.26
C GLY A 32 38.49 -22.30 -34.74
N GLU A 33 39.51 -21.50 -35.08
CA GLU A 33 40.27 -21.49 -36.35
C GLU A 33 39.78 -20.69 -37.58
N ASP A 34 40.64 -19.72 -37.92
CA ASP A 34 41.28 -19.45 -39.22
C ASP A 34 40.90 -18.24 -40.10
N ASP A 35 42.01 -17.72 -40.65
CA ASP A 35 42.34 -16.47 -41.32
C ASP A 35 41.72 -16.23 -42.72
N ASP A 36 41.93 -14.99 -43.18
CA ASP A 36 42.16 -14.54 -44.56
C ASP A 36 40.99 -14.04 -45.45
N ASP A 37 40.98 -12.70 -45.58
CA ASP A 37 41.22 -11.94 -46.82
C ASP A 37 40.06 -11.51 -47.76
N LYS A 38 40.21 -10.26 -48.23
CA LYS A 38 39.60 -9.54 -49.39
C LYS A 38 38.19 -8.91 -49.40
N LYS A 39 38.23 -7.56 -49.44
CA LYS A 39 37.57 -6.59 -50.37
C LYS A 39 36.57 -7.12 -51.40
N THR A 40 35.39 -6.48 -51.50
CA THR A 40 34.97 -5.53 -52.57
C THR A 40 33.55 -4.99 -52.37
N ASP A 41 33.32 -3.78 -52.90
CA ASP A 41 32.09 -2.97 -52.92
C ASP A 41 30.85 -3.64 -53.55
N GLU A 42 29.64 -3.30 -53.08
CA GLU A 42 28.62 -2.56 -53.85
C GLU A 42 27.29 -2.38 -53.09
N LYS A 43 26.60 -1.29 -53.43
CA LYS A 43 25.34 -0.78 -52.88
C LYS A 43 24.12 -1.60 -53.33
N THR A 44 23.10 -1.69 -52.46
CA THR A 44 21.69 -1.52 -52.86
C THR A 44 20.82 -1.18 -51.65
N ASP A 45 19.95 -0.17 -51.81
CA ASP A 45 18.85 0.22 -50.93
C ASP A 45 17.89 -0.94 -50.68
N GLU A 46 17.42 -1.10 -49.44
CA GLU A 46 15.99 -1.33 -49.18
C GLU A 46 15.63 -1.04 -47.72
N SER A 47 14.50 -0.36 -47.58
CA SER A 47 13.76 0.08 -46.40
C SER A 47 13.62 -0.95 -45.27
N ALA A 48 13.92 -0.54 -44.04
CA ALA A 48 13.30 -1.10 -42.83
C ALA A 48 13.27 -0.04 -41.71
N GLU A 49 12.12 0.06 -41.07
CA GLU A 49 11.75 0.96 -39.98
C GLU A 49 12.72 0.88 -38.78
N PRO A 50 12.92 1.96 -38.01
CA PRO A 50 13.66 1.85 -36.77
C PRO A 50 12.77 1.18 -35.72
N SER A 51 12.99 -0.11 -35.50
CA SER A 51 12.60 -0.77 -34.26
C SER A 51 13.33 -0.08 -33.11
N THR A 52 12.61 0.77 -32.37
CA THR A 52 13.07 1.31 -31.09
C THR A 52 13.04 0.21 -30.04
N SER A 53 14.01 -0.69 -30.09
CA SER A 53 14.52 -1.33 -28.89
C SER A 53 15.40 -0.31 -28.20
N ASP A 54 14.99 0.14 -27.02
CA ASP A 54 15.87 0.57 -25.91
C ASP A 54 15.00 1.26 -24.85
N SER A 55 14.23 0.49 -24.07
CA SER A 55 13.92 0.93 -22.71
C SER A 55 15.12 0.59 -21.85
N VAL A 56 15.78 1.63 -21.39
CA VAL A 56 17.02 1.63 -20.61
C VAL A 56 16.85 0.81 -19.33
N ASP A 57 17.17 -0.49 -19.40
CA ASP A 57 17.42 -1.31 -18.22
C ASP A 57 18.85 -1.00 -17.74
N ASN A 58 19.03 0.17 -17.12
CA ASN A 58 20.24 0.53 -16.38
C ASN A 58 20.21 -0.07 -14.96
N SER A 59 19.67 -1.27 -14.78
CA SER A 59 19.83 -1.97 -13.51
C SER A 59 21.29 -2.44 -13.40
N ASP A 60 22.05 -1.76 -12.55
CA ASP A 60 23.38 -2.20 -12.19
C ASP A 60 23.23 -3.49 -11.37
N ASN A 61 23.44 -4.65 -12.01
CA ASN A 61 23.29 -5.97 -11.39
C ASN A 61 24.16 -6.18 -10.13
N SER A 62 25.08 -5.26 -9.80
CA SER A 62 25.84 -5.29 -8.56
C SER A 62 25.11 -4.68 -7.35
N LYS A 63 24.10 -3.83 -7.57
CA LYS A 63 23.38 -3.11 -6.49
C LYS A 63 22.17 -3.90 -5.98
N PRO A 64 21.91 -3.89 -4.66
CA PRO A 64 20.74 -4.55 -4.13
C PRO A 64 19.46 -3.79 -4.54
N ILE A 65 18.35 -4.51 -4.55
CA ILE A 65 17.06 -4.01 -5.00
C ILE A 65 16.25 -3.55 -3.80
N VAL A 66 15.68 -2.35 -3.90
CA VAL A 66 14.71 -1.82 -2.94
C VAL A 66 13.39 -1.66 -3.68
N LEU A 67 12.35 -2.33 -3.19
CA LEU A 67 11.00 -2.22 -3.72
C LEU A 67 10.23 -1.16 -2.93
N VAL A 68 9.58 -0.23 -3.64
CA VAL A 68 8.75 0.83 -3.06
C VAL A 68 7.30 0.68 -3.51
N THR A 69 6.39 0.84 -2.57
CA THR A 69 4.93 0.91 -2.80
C THR A 69 4.32 1.97 -1.89
N ASN A 70 3.01 2.20 -1.96
CA ASN A 70 2.29 3.03 -1.00
C ASN A 70 0.78 2.73 -1.03
N GLY A 71 0.00 3.50 -0.28
CA GLY A 71 -1.46 3.53 -0.33
C GLY A 71 -2.04 4.68 -1.15
N ASP A 72 -1.31 5.77 -1.36
CA ASP A 72 -1.85 7.00 -1.97
C ASP A 72 -1.81 7.00 -3.51
N GLY A 73 -1.05 6.08 -4.10
CA GLY A 73 -0.90 5.89 -5.54
C GLY A 73 0.44 6.37 -6.11
N ILE A 74 0.71 5.99 -7.36
CA ILE A 74 2.00 6.17 -8.04
C ILE A 74 2.45 7.63 -8.11
N ASP A 75 1.52 8.57 -8.32
CA ASP A 75 1.82 10.00 -8.44
C ASP A 75 1.81 10.74 -7.09
N SER A 76 1.67 10.04 -5.97
CA SER A 76 1.58 10.71 -4.67
C SER A 76 2.90 11.42 -4.32
N PRO A 77 2.84 12.63 -3.73
CA PRO A 77 4.05 13.36 -3.33
C PRO A 77 4.96 12.56 -2.40
N GLY A 78 4.36 11.81 -1.46
CA GLY A 78 5.10 10.99 -0.50
C GLY A 78 5.90 9.85 -1.15
N LEU A 79 5.36 9.20 -2.18
CA LEU A 79 6.08 8.17 -2.93
C LEU A 79 7.16 8.80 -3.82
N VAL A 80 6.82 9.85 -4.56
CA VAL A 80 7.75 10.51 -5.49
C VAL A 80 9.00 11.01 -4.75
N PHE A 81 8.84 11.75 -3.64
CA PHE A 81 9.99 12.24 -2.88
C PHE A 81 10.83 11.13 -2.27
N LEU A 82 10.20 10.02 -1.85
CA LEU A 82 10.93 8.86 -1.31
C LEU A 82 11.77 8.21 -2.40
N VAL A 83 11.19 7.94 -3.57
CA VAL A 83 11.89 7.30 -4.70
C VAL A 83 13.02 8.20 -5.20
N GLU A 84 12.78 9.49 -5.41
CA GLU A 84 13.81 10.45 -5.82
C GLU A 84 15.00 10.46 -4.86
N ALA A 85 14.73 10.43 -3.55
CA ALA A 85 15.79 10.40 -2.55
C ALA A 85 16.60 9.09 -2.61
N LEU A 86 15.93 7.94 -2.69
CA LEU A 86 16.60 6.64 -2.79
C LEU A 86 17.45 6.51 -4.06
N VAL A 87 16.94 7.00 -5.20
CA VAL A 87 17.67 7.04 -6.47
C VAL A 87 18.90 7.94 -6.35
N ARG A 88 18.75 9.12 -5.73
CA ARG A 88 19.85 10.08 -5.57
C ARG A 88 20.99 9.57 -4.70
N GLU A 89 20.73 8.72 -3.70
CA GLU A 89 21.80 8.07 -2.93
C GLU A 89 22.68 7.19 -3.84
N GLY A 90 22.13 6.65 -4.93
CA GLY A 90 22.87 5.88 -5.93
C GLY A 90 23.38 4.53 -5.43
N LEU A 91 22.94 4.08 -4.25
CA LEU A 91 23.39 2.85 -3.61
C LEU A 91 22.60 1.61 -4.04
N TYR A 92 21.40 1.79 -4.61
CA TYR A 92 20.41 0.72 -4.80
C TYR A 92 19.71 0.82 -6.16
N ASN A 93 19.19 -0.31 -6.65
CA ASN A 93 18.26 -0.32 -7.78
C ASN A 93 16.83 -0.16 -7.26
N VAL A 94 16.26 1.03 -7.43
CA VAL A 94 14.91 1.34 -6.94
C VAL A 94 13.86 0.85 -7.93
N HIS A 95 12.96 0.01 -7.45
CA HIS A 95 11.82 -0.50 -8.21
C HIS A 95 10.53 -0.07 -7.51
N VAL A 96 9.53 0.31 -8.29
CA VAL A 96 8.25 0.80 -7.77
C VAL A 96 7.12 -0.05 -8.32
N CYS A 97 6.24 -0.50 -7.44
CA CYS A 97 4.98 -1.13 -7.79
C CYS A 97 3.92 -0.56 -6.87
N ALA A 98 3.08 0.35 -7.36
CA ALA A 98 2.14 1.10 -6.54
C ALA A 98 0.75 1.18 -7.19
N PRO A 99 -0.31 1.43 -6.41
CA PRO A 99 -1.64 1.62 -6.97
C PRO A 99 -1.69 2.78 -7.97
N GLN A 100 -2.52 2.68 -9.01
CA GLN A 100 -2.78 3.79 -9.94
C GLN A 100 -3.57 4.96 -9.29
N SER A 101 -4.20 4.73 -8.13
CA SER A 101 -5.01 5.72 -7.43
C SER A 101 -5.06 5.45 -5.93
N GLU A 102 -5.64 6.39 -5.17
CA GLU A 102 -5.70 6.30 -3.71
C GLU A 102 -6.44 5.02 -3.23
N LYS A 103 -5.72 4.24 -2.42
CA LYS A 103 -6.10 2.99 -1.73
C LYS A 103 -5.60 2.99 -0.27
N SER A 104 -5.42 4.15 0.34
CA SER A 104 -4.86 4.33 1.68
C SER A 104 -5.63 3.57 2.77
N VAL A 105 -6.95 3.40 2.59
CA VAL A 105 -7.87 2.71 3.51
C VAL A 105 -8.34 1.34 2.96
N SER A 106 -7.48 0.63 2.21
CA SER A 106 -7.81 -0.69 1.65
C SER A 106 -7.70 -1.84 2.65
N GLY A 107 -7.05 -1.63 3.79
CA GLY A 107 -6.59 -2.70 4.67
C GLY A 107 -5.76 -3.75 3.93
N HIS A 108 -5.71 -4.96 4.49
CA HIS A 108 -5.04 -6.11 3.87
C HIS A 108 -5.97 -6.83 2.88
N SER A 109 -6.51 -6.11 1.91
CA SER A 109 -7.36 -6.66 0.86
C SER A 109 -6.53 -7.21 -0.31
N VAL A 110 -7.00 -8.30 -0.93
CA VAL A 110 -6.42 -8.92 -2.12
C VAL A 110 -7.49 -8.99 -3.19
N THR A 111 -7.13 -8.64 -4.43
CA THR A 111 -8.03 -8.73 -5.58
C THR A 111 -8.07 -10.17 -6.09
N LEU A 112 -9.18 -10.87 -5.85
CA LEU A 112 -9.38 -12.26 -6.25
C LEU A 112 -10.57 -12.39 -7.22
N GLY A 113 -10.38 -13.13 -8.31
CA GLY A 113 -11.43 -13.40 -9.30
C GLY A 113 -11.63 -12.29 -10.34
N GLU A 114 -10.89 -11.18 -10.23
CA GLU A 114 -10.83 -10.09 -11.19
C GLU A 114 -9.41 -9.94 -11.74
N THR A 115 -9.27 -9.34 -12.93
CA THR A 115 -7.96 -9.05 -13.53
C THR A 115 -7.47 -7.68 -13.06
N ILE A 116 -6.21 -7.61 -12.63
CA ILE A 116 -5.53 -6.35 -12.35
C ILE A 116 -4.76 -5.89 -13.59
N ALA A 117 -4.85 -4.60 -13.93
CA ALA A 117 -4.08 -3.98 -14.99
C ALA A 117 -2.77 -3.41 -14.44
N VAL A 118 -1.72 -3.43 -15.26
CA VAL A 118 -0.40 -2.89 -14.93
C VAL A 118 0.08 -2.03 -16.09
N ASN A 119 0.49 -0.80 -15.82
CA ASN A 119 1.12 0.07 -16.80
C ASN A 119 2.50 0.49 -16.29
N SER A 120 3.46 0.73 -17.20
CA SER A 120 4.71 1.38 -16.86
C SER A 120 4.46 2.83 -16.44
N ALA A 121 5.14 3.28 -15.39
CA ALA A 121 5.12 4.67 -14.95
C ALA A 121 6.53 5.29 -15.09
N GLU A 122 6.59 6.59 -15.37
CA GLU A 122 7.85 7.31 -15.51
C GLU A 122 8.27 7.92 -14.17
N ILE A 123 9.28 7.35 -13.51
CA ILE A 123 9.94 7.94 -12.35
C ILE A 123 11.45 7.94 -12.60
N SER A 124 12.06 9.12 -12.61
CA SER A 124 13.46 9.30 -12.99
C SER A 124 14.41 8.41 -12.16
N GLY A 125 15.11 7.50 -12.84
CA GLY A 125 16.10 6.60 -12.24
C GLY A 125 15.53 5.40 -11.48
N ALA A 126 14.23 5.11 -11.62
CA ALA A 126 13.59 3.93 -11.06
C ALA A 126 12.77 3.17 -12.12
N THR A 127 12.70 1.84 -11.99
CA THR A 127 11.76 1.01 -12.77
C THR A 127 10.41 1.01 -12.07
N ALA A 128 9.40 1.66 -12.65
CA ALA A 128 8.13 1.89 -11.97
C ALA A 128 6.92 1.33 -12.74
N PHE A 129 5.98 0.76 -11.99
CA PHE A 129 4.70 0.29 -12.50
C PHE A 129 3.55 0.78 -11.62
N GLU A 130 2.48 1.22 -12.27
CA GLU A 130 1.19 1.47 -11.63
C GLU A 130 0.26 0.27 -11.82
N VAL A 131 -0.52 -0.06 -10.79
CA VAL A 131 -1.38 -1.24 -10.75
C VAL A 131 -2.80 -0.84 -10.37
N SER A 132 -3.82 -1.40 -11.04
CA SER A 132 -5.23 -1.10 -10.71
C SER A 132 -5.71 -1.68 -9.37
N GLY A 133 -4.88 -2.48 -8.71
CA GLY A 133 -5.17 -3.20 -7.48
C GLY A 133 -4.87 -2.42 -6.19
N THR A 134 -4.73 -3.17 -5.11
CA THR A 134 -4.41 -2.69 -3.76
C THR A 134 -2.89 -2.67 -3.53
N PRO A 135 -2.39 -2.03 -2.45
CA PRO A 135 -0.97 -2.12 -2.09
C PRO A 135 -0.47 -3.55 -1.87
N VAL A 136 -1.34 -4.43 -1.35
CA VAL A 136 -1.05 -5.86 -1.18
C VAL A 136 -0.90 -6.53 -2.54
N ASP A 137 -1.79 -6.26 -3.49
CA ASP A 137 -1.68 -6.78 -4.86
C ASP A 137 -0.38 -6.30 -5.52
N CYS A 138 0.01 -5.04 -5.31
CA CYS A 138 1.26 -4.48 -5.84
C CYS A 138 2.49 -5.22 -5.32
N VAL A 139 2.58 -5.42 -4.00
CA VAL A 139 3.71 -6.12 -3.38
C VAL A 139 3.71 -7.59 -3.77
N SER A 140 2.56 -8.27 -3.69
CA SER A 140 2.43 -9.68 -4.03
C SER A 140 2.79 -9.94 -5.50
N LEU A 141 2.29 -9.11 -6.42
CA LEU A 141 2.63 -9.18 -7.84
C LEU A 141 4.13 -8.96 -8.07
N ALA A 142 4.73 -7.96 -7.41
CA ALA A 142 6.15 -7.69 -7.53
C ALA A 142 7.00 -8.87 -7.06
N LEU A 143 6.64 -9.48 -5.93
CA LEU A 143 7.37 -10.61 -5.34
C LEU A 143 7.09 -11.96 -6.03
N SER A 144 6.05 -12.05 -6.85
CA SER A 144 5.70 -13.27 -7.58
C SER A 144 6.69 -13.66 -8.69
N GLY A 145 7.52 -12.70 -9.13
CA GLY A 145 8.40 -12.86 -10.30
C GLY A 145 7.67 -12.74 -11.65
N ALA A 146 6.38 -12.41 -11.67
CA ALA A 146 5.61 -12.23 -12.90
C ALA A 146 5.84 -10.85 -13.56
N LEU A 147 6.13 -9.81 -12.77
CA LEU A 147 6.31 -8.45 -13.25
C LEU A 147 7.78 -8.02 -13.33
N PHE A 148 8.60 -8.46 -12.38
CA PHE A 148 10.02 -8.14 -12.33
C PHE A 148 10.89 -9.39 -12.52
N SER A 149 12.05 -9.20 -13.15
CA SER A 149 12.99 -10.29 -13.45
C SER A 149 13.88 -10.70 -12.28
N TRP A 150 13.88 -9.94 -11.18
CA TRP A 150 14.63 -10.25 -9.97
C TRP A 150 13.89 -11.25 -9.08
N SER A 151 14.63 -12.01 -8.26
CA SER A 151 14.06 -13.07 -7.42
C SER A 151 13.51 -12.58 -6.08
N LYS A 152 14.19 -11.62 -5.44
CA LYS A 152 13.79 -11.07 -4.13
C LYS A 152 14.46 -9.71 -3.88
N PRO A 153 13.72 -8.69 -3.42
CA PRO A 153 14.33 -7.42 -3.03
C PRO A 153 14.96 -7.54 -1.64
N LEU A 154 15.92 -6.66 -1.34
CA LEU A 154 16.56 -6.59 -0.03
C LEU A 154 15.59 -6.07 1.04
N LEU A 155 14.81 -5.06 0.67
CA LEU A 155 13.86 -4.35 1.54
C LEU A 155 12.65 -3.93 0.72
N VAL A 156 11.46 -4.01 1.33
CA VAL A 156 10.24 -3.35 0.84
C VAL A 156 9.92 -2.14 1.72
N ILE A 157 9.74 -0.98 1.10
CA ILE A 157 9.31 0.25 1.78
C ILE A 157 7.91 0.59 1.27
N SER A 158 6.94 0.65 2.19
CA SER A 158 5.60 1.14 1.88
C SER A 158 5.44 2.55 2.43
N GLY A 159 5.22 3.55 1.58
CA GLY A 159 5.05 4.94 1.99
C GLY A 159 5.63 5.96 1.00
N ILE A 160 5.71 7.25 1.35
CA ILE A 160 5.22 7.84 2.60
C ILE A 160 3.72 8.12 2.53
N ASN A 161 2.95 7.58 3.48
CA ASN A 161 1.50 7.78 3.54
C ASN A 161 1.11 9.21 3.96
N ARG A 162 0.03 9.74 3.38
CA ARG A 162 -0.66 10.95 3.85
C ARG A 162 -1.60 10.59 5.01
N GLY A 163 -1.14 10.82 6.23
CA GLY A 163 -1.92 10.63 7.45
C GLY A 163 -1.41 9.43 8.25
N SER A 164 -1.66 9.48 9.57
CA SER A 164 -1.13 8.49 10.51
C SER A 164 -1.79 7.12 10.36
N SER A 165 -1.00 6.06 10.53
CA SER A 165 -1.47 4.68 10.65
C SER A 165 -1.43 4.15 12.08
N CYS A 166 -1.22 4.98 13.10
CA CYS A 166 -1.08 4.55 14.51
C CYS A 166 -2.21 3.65 15.01
N GLY A 167 -1.86 2.80 15.98
CA GLY A 167 -2.78 2.00 16.76
C GLY A 167 -3.63 1.04 15.93
N HIS A 168 -4.92 1.00 16.17
CA HIS A 168 -5.89 0.21 15.42
C HIS A 168 -6.18 0.75 14.01
N HIS A 169 -5.70 1.96 13.66
CA HIS A 169 -5.80 2.44 12.27
C HIS A 169 -4.96 1.58 11.31
N MET A 170 -3.91 0.91 11.82
CA MET A 170 -3.11 -0.07 11.10
C MET A 170 -3.93 -1.17 10.41
N PHE A 171 -5.10 -1.55 10.94
CA PHE A 171 -5.95 -2.58 10.32
C PHE A 171 -6.58 -2.12 9.00
N TYR A 172 -6.79 -0.81 8.84
CA TYR A 172 -7.35 -0.22 7.62
C TYR A 172 -6.27 0.32 6.69
N SER A 173 -5.05 0.51 7.19
CA SER A 173 -3.95 1.11 6.43
C SER A 173 -3.45 0.18 5.32
N GLY A 174 -3.58 0.65 4.08
CA GLY A 174 -3.00 -0.01 2.91
C GLY A 174 -1.47 0.00 2.93
N VAL A 175 -0.86 1.00 3.54
CA VAL A 175 0.60 1.12 3.67
C VAL A 175 1.15 0.08 4.64
N VAL A 176 0.51 -0.08 5.80
CA VAL A 176 0.87 -1.14 6.74
C VAL A 176 0.62 -2.52 6.13
N ALA A 177 -0.46 -2.68 5.37
CA ALA A 177 -0.76 -3.93 4.67
C ALA A 177 0.31 -4.29 3.62
N GLY A 178 0.79 -3.33 2.83
CA GLY A 178 1.89 -3.56 1.87
C GLY A 178 3.19 -4.02 2.55
N ALA A 179 3.58 -3.36 3.65
CA ALA A 179 4.73 -3.79 4.44
C ALA A 179 4.52 -5.19 5.07
N ARG A 180 3.30 -5.47 5.55
CA ARG A 180 2.94 -6.78 6.13
C ARG A 180 2.97 -7.89 5.09
N GLU A 181 2.53 -7.63 3.86
CA GLU A 181 2.58 -8.61 2.76
C GLU A 181 4.01 -8.99 2.40
N ALA A 182 4.92 -8.01 2.38
CA ALA A 182 6.34 -8.28 2.19
C ALA A 182 6.92 -9.17 3.30
N LEU A 183 6.54 -8.90 4.55
CA LEU A 183 6.96 -9.70 5.71
C LEU A 183 6.40 -11.13 5.64
N LEU A 184 5.13 -11.30 5.25
CA LEU A 184 4.52 -12.61 5.01
C LEU A 184 5.26 -13.41 3.93
N SER A 185 5.78 -12.70 2.92
CA SER A 185 6.64 -13.26 1.87
C SER A 185 8.11 -13.44 2.29
N GLY A 186 8.42 -13.20 3.57
CA GLY A 186 9.76 -13.37 4.14
C GLY A 186 10.76 -12.30 3.73
N VAL A 187 10.31 -11.14 3.26
CA VAL A 187 11.15 -9.99 2.90
C VAL A 187 11.13 -8.98 4.06
N PRO A 188 12.29 -8.45 4.50
CA PRO A 188 12.31 -7.32 5.43
C PRO A 188 11.49 -6.15 4.89
N SER A 189 10.77 -5.46 5.76
CA SER A 189 9.89 -4.39 5.32
C SER A 189 9.67 -3.31 6.37
N MET A 190 9.25 -2.13 5.89
CA MET A 190 8.80 -1.03 6.72
C MET A 190 7.65 -0.26 6.08
N SER A 191 6.74 0.23 6.90
CA SER A 191 5.74 1.24 6.55
C SER A 191 6.18 2.60 7.07
N ILE A 192 5.93 3.66 6.29
CA ILE A 192 6.25 5.04 6.67
C ILE A 192 5.02 5.91 6.44
N SER A 193 4.56 6.58 7.49
CA SER A 193 3.46 7.54 7.43
C SER A 193 3.90 8.90 7.95
N LEU A 194 3.43 9.96 7.30
CA LEU A 194 3.48 11.31 7.86
C LEU A 194 2.14 11.62 8.51
N ASN A 195 2.14 12.11 9.76
CA ASN A 195 0.96 12.64 10.43
C ASN A 195 0.50 13.97 9.80
N TRP A 196 0.16 13.89 8.52
CA TRP A 196 -0.20 15.01 7.67
C TRP A 196 -1.61 15.45 8.04
N LYS A 197 -1.76 16.73 8.34
CA LYS A 197 -3.03 17.35 8.70
C LYS A 197 -3.39 18.44 7.71
N LYS A 198 -4.63 18.42 7.21
CA LYS A 198 -5.09 19.30 6.13
C LYS A 198 -4.86 20.79 6.39
N ASP A 199 -5.02 21.23 7.63
CA ASP A 199 -4.96 22.65 8.00
C ASP A 199 -3.59 23.05 8.59
N GLU A 200 -2.66 22.11 8.79
CA GLU A 200 -1.34 22.36 9.41
C GLU A 200 -0.17 21.99 8.50
N SER A 201 -0.37 21.06 7.55
CA SER A 201 0.71 20.46 6.75
C SER A 201 0.76 20.98 5.32
N GLN A 202 1.97 20.99 4.76
CA GLN A 202 2.23 21.31 3.36
C GLN A 202 2.80 20.09 2.63
N GLU A 203 2.74 20.10 1.30
CA GLU A 203 3.31 19.01 0.50
C GLU A 203 4.83 18.88 0.69
N SER A 204 5.53 20.00 0.91
CA SER A 204 6.95 20.03 1.25
C SER A 204 7.30 19.23 2.50
N HIS A 205 6.35 19.03 3.43
CA HIS A 205 6.60 18.21 4.62
C HIS A 205 6.85 16.73 4.28
N PHE A 206 6.43 16.23 3.10
CA PHE A 206 6.82 14.89 2.66
C PHE A 206 8.32 14.80 2.39
N LYS A 207 8.92 15.83 1.78
CA LYS A 207 10.36 15.90 1.58
C LYS A 207 11.13 15.95 2.91
N ASP A 208 10.58 16.67 3.88
CA ASP A 208 11.14 16.71 5.24
C ASP A 208 11.01 15.34 5.94
N ALA A 209 9.86 14.68 5.78
CA ALA A 209 9.63 13.33 6.29
C ALA A 209 10.62 12.31 5.69
N VAL A 210 10.87 12.37 4.38
CA VAL A 210 11.92 11.57 3.72
C VAL A 210 13.28 11.83 4.35
N SER A 211 13.64 13.10 4.57
CA SER A 211 14.93 13.47 5.17
C SER A 211 15.08 12.91 6.59
N VAL A 212 13.98 12.81 7.35
CA VAL A 212 13.95 12.24 8.69
C VAL A 212 14.07 10.71 8.68
N CYS A 213 13.44 10.01 7.72
CA CYS A 213 13.44 8.54 7.70
C CYS A 213 14.62 7.91 6.95
N LEU A 214 15.26 8.63 6.02
CA LEU A 214 16.42 8.13 5.26
C LEU A 214 17.53 7.51 6.13
N PRO A 215 17.95 8.10 7.26
CA PRO A 215 18.94 7.46 8.14
C PRO A 215 18.50 6.08 8.65
N LEU A 216 17.21 5.90 8.92
CA LEU A 216 16.64 4.63 9.38
C LEU A 216 16.54 3.62 8.23
N VAL A 217 16.18 4.06 7.01
CA VAL A 217 16.20 3.23 5.80
C VAL A 217 17.61 2.74 5.50
N ASN A 218 18.60 3.64 5.48
CA ASN A 218 20.00 3.29 5.24
C ASN A 218 20.55 2.37 6.34
N ALA A 219 20.12 2.57 7.59
CA ALA A 219 20.46 1.66 8.68
C ALA A 219 19.87 0.26 8.48
N ALA A 220 18.58 0.18 8.14
CA ALA A 220 17.92 -1.08 7.86
C ALA A 220 18.61 -1.86 6.74
N ILE A 221 18.91 -1.21 5.61
CA ILE A 221 19.59 -1.83 4.48
C ILE A 221 20.94 -2.43 4.89
N ARG A 222 21.81 -1.62 5.50
CA ARG A 222 23.12 -2.07 5.99
C ARG A 222 23.02 -3.22 6.98
N ASP A 223 22.02 -3.18 7.85
CA ASP A 223 21.87 -4.15 8.94
C ASP A 223 21.18 -5.44 8.47
N ILE A 224 20.39 -5.40 7.38
CA ILE A 224 19.88 -6.58 6.67
C ILE A 224 21.04 -7.34 6.04
N GLU A 225 21.95 -6.66 5.33
CA GLU A 225 23.13 -7.27 4.71
C GLU A 225 24.05 -7.94 5.74
N LYS A 226 24.14 -7.37 6.95
CA LYS A 226 24.89 -7.94 8.08
C LYS A 226 24.12 -9.02 8.84
N GLY A 227 22.84 -9.25 8.55
CA GLY A 227 22.00 -10.22 9.24
C GLY A 227 21.62 -9.85 10.69
N ILE A 228 21.72 -8.57 11.06
CA ILE A 228 21.42 -8.04 12.40
C ILE A 228 20.12 -7.23 12.47
N PHE A 229 19.47 -6.97 11.32
CA PHE A 229 18.14 -6.36 11.28
C PHE A 229 17.12 -7.20 12.06
N PRO A 230 16.16 -6.58 12.77
CA PRO A 230 15.12 -7.30 13.52
C PRO A 230 14.43 -8.37 12.67
N LYS A 231 14.40 -9.60 13.18
CA LYS A 231 13.80 -10.74 12.50
C LYS A 231 12.32 -10.83 12.83
N SER A 232 11.54 -11.35 11.89
CA SER A 232 10.11 -11.68 12.09
C SER A 232 9.20 -10.48 12.40
N CYS A 233 9.62 -9.26 12.07
CA CYS A 233 8.77 -8.08 12.16
C CYS A 233 8.97 -7.12 10.98
N ALA A 234 7.94 -6.34 10.69
CA ALA A 234 8.00 -5.14 9.88
C ALA A 234 8.11 -3.94 10.82
N LEU A 235 8.74 -2.85 10.38
CA LEU A 235 8.78 -1.61 11.18
C LEU A 235 7.72 -0.64 10.68
N ASP A 236 6.80 -0.22 11.56
CA ASP A 236 5.90 0.89 11.27
C ASP A 236 6.47 2.19 11.82
N ILE A 237 6.68 3.16 10.93
CA ILE A 237 7.36 4.43 11.21
C ILE A 237 6.37 5.57 11.03
N GLU A 238 6.09 6.27 12.12
CA GLU A 238 5.13 7.38 12.14
C GLU A 238 5.88 8.69 12.42
N ILE A 239 5.81 9.61 11.46
CA ILE A 239 6.53 10.88 11.48
C ILE A 239 5.57 11.99 11.94
N PRO A 240 5.94 12.83 12.91
CA PRO A 240 5.05 13.88 13.41
C PRO A 240 4.76 14.94 12.35
N THR A 241 3.67 15.69 12.54
CA THR A 241 3.16 16.71 11.60
C THR A 241 4.21 17.75 11.18
N ALA A 242 5.18 18.03 12.05
CA ALA A 242 6.33 18.88 11.78
C ALA A 242 7.63 18.04 11.83
N PRO A 243 8.04 17.42 10.71
CA PRO A 243 9.12 16.43 10.71
C PRO A 243 10.46 16.99 11.20
N LEU A 244 10.84 18.21 10.81
CA LEU A 244 12.19 18.74 11.09
C LEU A 244 12.42 19.13 12.55
N ILE A 245 11.37 19.33 13.35
CA ILE A 245 11.47 19.70 14.78
C ILE A 245 11.22 18.49 15.71
N ASN A 246 11.26 17.27 15.15
CA ASN A 246 11.05 16.05 15.93
C ASN A 246 12.11 15.88 17.04
N LYS A 247 11.74 15.18 18.11
CA LYS A 247 12.59 14.93 19.29
C LYS A 247 13.50 13.69 19.16
N GLY A 248 13.59 13.11 17.97
CA GLY A 248 14.30 11.86 17.69
C GLY A 248 13.36 10.66 17.52
N PHE A 249 13.96 9.48 17.39
CA PHE A 249 13.26 8.20 17.25
C PHE A 249 12.91 7.60 18.62
N LYS A 250 11.68 7.10 18.76
CA LYS A 250 11.24 6.36 19.94
C LYS A 250 10.71 4.99 19.52
N SER A 251 11.22 3.92 20.13
CA SER A 251 10.63 2.58 20.00
C SER A 251 9.30 2.55 20.73
N THR A 252 8.26 2.05 20.08
CA THR A 252 6.88 2.11 20.58
C THR A 252 6.15 0.77 20.48
N LYS A 253 5.04 0.67 21.21
CA LYS A 253 4.04 -0.39 21.09
C LYS A 253 2.83 0.15 20.33
N GLN A 254 2.13 -0.74 19.63
CA GLN A 254 0.87 -0.40 18.99
C GLN A 254 -0.16 0.01 20.05
N SER A 255 -0.73 1.20 19.91
CA SER A 255 -1.84 1.64 20.76
C SER A 255 -3.17 1.03 20.36
N MET A 256 -4.17 1.19 21.23
CA MET A 256 -5.56 0.86 20.90
C MET A 256 -6.27 1.99 20.11
N TRP A 257 -5.52 3.02 19.70
CA TRP A 257 -6.09 4.23 19.11
C TRP A 257 -6.73 3.96 17.76
N ARG A 258 -7.93 4.49 17.57
CA ARG A 258 -8.62 4.51 16.27
C ARG A 258 -9.59 5.67 16.19
N SER A 259 -9.70 6.23 14.99
CA SER A 259 -10.82 7.10 14.66
C SER A 259 -12.14 6.31 14.69
N THR A 260 -13.20 6.97 15.15
CA THR A 260 -14.54 6.40 15.18
C THR A 260 -15.14 6.44 13.78
N LEU A 261 -15.72 5.32 13.34
CA LEU A 261 -16.47 5.23 12.09
C LEU A 261 -17.82 5.92 12.23
N CYS A 262 -18.06 6.99 11.46
CA CYS A 262 -19.32 7.73 11.45
C CYS A 262 -19.99 7.67 10.08
N TRP A 263 -21.23 7.19 10.04
CA TRP A 263 -22.02 7.11 8.81
C TRP A 263 -22.97 8.29 8.70
N GLN A 264 -22.86 9.06 7.61
CA GLN A 264 -23.72 10.19 7.31
C GLN A 264 -24.62 9.88 6.11
N ALA A 265 -25.91 10.18 6.22
CA ALA A 265 -26.81 10.10 5.07
C ALA A 265 -26.51 11.22 4.08
N VAL A 266 -26.38 10.89 2.79
CA VAL A 266 -26.13 11.86 1.71
C VAL A 266 -27.26 11.86 0.70
N SER A 267 -27.56 13.02 0.11
CA SER A 267 -28.60 13.13 -0.91
C SER A 267 -28.10 12.58 -2.25
N ALA A 268 -29.02 11.97 -3.00
CA ALA A 268 -28.72 11.38 -4.31
C ALA A 268 -28.15 12.39 -5.33
N ASN A 269 -28.37 13.69 -5.13
CA ASN A 269 -28.00 14.74 -6.07
C ASN A 269 -26.59 15.34 -5.83
N ARG A 270 -25.78 14.78 -4.91
CA ARG A 270 -24.41 15.26 -4.62
C ARG A 270 -23.32 14.25 -5.01
N HIS A 271 -23.43 13.60 -6.16
CA HIS A 271 -22.30 12.90 -6.76
C HIS A 271 -21.80 13.66 -8.00
N PRO A 272 -20.63 14.32 -7.96
CA PRO A 272 -19.68 14.15 -9.04
C PRO A 272 -19.11 12.74 -8.91
N SER A 273 -19.35 11.89 -9.89
CA SER A 273 -18.60 10.65 -10.06
C SER A 273 -17.11 11.00 -10.13
N ALA A 274 -16.32 10.39 -9.26
CA ALA A 274 -14.88 10.36 -9.44
C ALA A 274 -14.59 9.70 -10.80
N GLY A 275 -13.95 10.43 -11.70
CA GLY A 275 -13.31 9.93 -12.91
C GLY A 275 -14.24 9.37 -14.00
N HIS A 276 -14.94 10.23 -14.74
CA HIS A 276 -15.19 10.04 -16.18
C HIS A 276 -15.35 11.43 -16.83
N PHE A 277 -14.24 12.00 -17.26
CA PHE A 277 -14.22 13.22 -18.06
C PHE A 277 -14.34 12.80 -19.53
N MET A 278 -15.56 12.81 -20.08
CA MET A 278 -15.76 12.80 -21.53
C MET A 278 -16.05 14.22 -21.99
N SER A 279 -15.18 14.69 -22.88
CA SER A 279 -15.30 15.88 -23.69
C SER A 279 -16.62 15.92 -24.45
N ASN A 280 -17.45 16.92 -24.14
CA ASN A 280 -18.24 17.74 -25.08
C ASN A 280 -19.48 18.29 -24.37
N GLN A 281 -19.40 19.54 -23.91
CA GLN A 281 -20.48 20.53 -24.02
C GLN A 281 -19.99 21.86 -23.42
N GLN A 282 -19.30 22.66 -24.24
CA GLN A 282 -19.20 24.10 -24.03
C GLN A 282 -20.56 24.73 -24.38
N SER A 283 -21.37 25.10 -23.39
CA SER A 283 -22.35 26.21 -23.54
C SER A 283 -23.07 26.64 -22.25
N LEU A 284 -22.98 25.91 -21.14
CA LEU A 284 -23.77 26.25 -19.92
C LEU A 284 -23.06 27.18 -18.91
N GLY A 285 -21.81 27.57 -19.17
CA GLY A 285 -21.01 28.40 -18.26
C GLY A 285 -21.42 29.87 -18.13
N ILE A 286 -22.33 30.37 -18.98
CA ILE A 286 -22.69 31.80 -19.00
C ILE A 286 -24.02 32.09 -18.26
N GLN A 287 -24.85 31.08 -18.00
CA GLN A 287 -26.16 31.29 -17.36
C GLN A 287 -26.16 31.19 -15.82
N LEU A 288 -25.07 30.71 -15.20
CA LEU A 288 -24.96 30.58 -13.74
C LEU A 288 -24.42 31.83 -13.03
N ALA A 289 -23.83 32.77 -13.77
CA ALA A 289 -23.30 34.01 -13.20
C ALA A 289 -24.36 35.10 -12.90
N GLN A 290 -25.63 34.89 -13.31
CA GLN A 290 -26.72 35.83 -13.07
C GLN A 290 -27.61 35.48 -11.85
N LEU A 291 -27.43 34.32 -11.22
CA LEU A 291 -28.18 33.91 -10.02
C LEU A 291 -27.39 34.07 -8.70
N SER A 292 -26.16 34.59 -8.76
CA SER A 292 -25.30 34.79 -7.59
C SER A 292 -25.44 36.17 -6.92
N ARG A 293 -26.36 37.04 -7.39
CA ARG A 293 -26.59 38.37 -6.78
C ARG A 293 -27.80 38.49 -5.84
N ASP A 294 -28.74 37.54 -5.86
CA ASP A 294 -29.95 37.65 -5.03
C ASP A 294 -29.99 36.72 -3.80
N ALA A 295 -29.00 35.85 -3.61
CA ALA A 295 -28.95 34.93 -2.46
C ALA A 295 -28.16 35.46 -1.25
N SER A 296 -27.66 36.70 -1.29
CA SER A 296 -26.88 37.31 -0.18
C SER A 296 -27.71 38.07 0.86
N ALA A 297 -29.04 38.13 0.72
CA ALA A 297 -29.91 38.87 1.65
C ALA A 297 -30.66 37.98 2.67
N ALA A 298 -30.54 36.65 2.64
CA ALA A 298 -31.25 35.75 3.54
C ALA A 298 -30.39 35.19 4.70
N GLY A 299 -29.19 35.72 4.91
CA GLY A 299 -28.21 35.24 5.91
C GLY A 299 -28.34 35.83 7.31
N ALA A 300 -29.35 36.65 7.59
CA ALA A 300 -29.46 37.40 8.84
C ALA A 300 -30.77 37.11 9.60
N ALA A 301 -30.96 35.87 10.08
CA ALA A 301 -31.74 35.57 11.29
C ALA A 301 -31.82 34.05 11.52
N ARG A 302 -31.11 33.57 12.55
CA ARG A 302 -31.54 32.60 13.59
C ARG A 302 -30.34 31.89 14.20
N ARG A 303 -29.89 32.42 15.34
CA ARG A 303 -29.15 31.66 16.36
C ARG A 303 -30.14 30.78 17.13
N LEU A 304 -29.61 29.67 17.66
CA LEU A 304 -30.15 28.80 18.71
C LEU A 304 -31.43 28.02 18.37
N THR A 305 -31.27 26.73 18.06
CA THR A 305 -31.88 25.63 18.84
C THR A 305 -31.50 24.29 18.22
N THR A 306 -30.83 23.46 19.03
CA THR A 306 -30.55 22.06 18.75
C THR A 306 -31.87 21.29 18.75
N GLN A 307 -32.41 20.99 17.57
CA GLN A 307 -33.41 19.95 17.42
C GLN A 307 -33.00 19.02 16.28
N LYS A 308 -32.74 17.77 16.66
CA LYS A 308 -32.68 16.60 15.78
C LYS A 308 -34.00 16.54 15.00
N LYS A 309 -34.02 17.09 13.79
CA LYS A 309 -35.13 16.90 12.86
C LYS A 309 -34.82 15.66 12.03
N ASN A 310 -35.64 14.63 12.21
CA ASN A 310 -35.80 13.58 11.22
C ASN A 310 -36.21 14.27 9.92
N VAL A 311 -35.36 14.19 8.90
CA VAL A 311 -35.65 14.73 7.58
C VAL A 311 -36.53 13.71 6.86
N GLU A 312 -37.84 13.96 6.83
CA GLU A 312 -38.74 13.35 5.85
C GLU A 312 -38.46 13.98 4.49
N ILE A 313 -38.15 13.14 3.49
CA ILE A 313 -37.93 13.58 2.10
C ILE A 313 -39.09 13.03 1.29
N GLU A 314 -40.05 13.88 0.96
CA GLU A 314 -41.09 13.58 -0.03
C GLU A 314 -40.50 13.57 -1.44
N SER A 315 -40.77 12.49 -2.20
CA SER A 315 -40.44 12.39 -3.61
C SER A 315 -41.64 12.80 -4.46
N VAL A 316 -41.51 13.85 -5.28
CA VAL A 316 -42.48 14.12 -6.35
C VAL A 316 -41.93 13.48 -7.63
N GLY A 317 -42.53 12.36 -8.03
CA GLY A 317 -42.13 11.58 -9.20
C GLY A 317 -42.79 12.07 -10.49
N ALA A 318 -42.01 12.12 -11.57
CA ALA A 318 -42.50 12.01 -12.93
C ALA A 318 -41.97 10.71 -13.55
N ALA A 319 -42.84 10.05 -14.31
CA ALA A 319 -42.86 8.62 -14.58
C ALA A 319 -41.77 8.09 -15.53
N ALA A 320 -41.20 6.93 -15.16
CA ALA A 320 -40.83 5.87 -16.11
C ALA A 320 -40.85 4.51 -15.38
N LYS A 321 -41.53 3.53 -15.98
CA LYS A 321 -41.77 2.20 -15.42
C LYS A 321 -40.50 1.32 -15.46
N SER A 322 -40.06 0.86 -14.29
CA SER A 322 -39.49 -0.47 -14.10
C SER A 322 -39.80 -0.96 -12.69
N ASN A 323 -40.24 -2.21 -12.55
CA ASN A 323 -40.72 -2.80 -11.31
C ASN A 323 -39.60 -3.02 -10.29
N SER A 324 -39.52 -2.11 -9.33
CA SER A 324 -39.11 -2.32 -7.93
C SER A 324 -39.08 -0.91 -7.33
N ASN A 325 -40.05 -0.53 -6.50
CA ASN A 325 -40.03 0.76 -5.83
C ASN A 325 -38.99 0.74 -4.68
N ARG A 326 -37.76 0.31 -4.98
CA ARG A 326 -36.64 0.26 -4.05
C ARG A 326 -36.13 1.69 -3.86
N VAL A 327 -36.49 2.26 -2.73
CA VAL A 327 -35.91 3.52 -2.25
C VAL A 327 -34.42 3.28 -1.98
N LYS A 328 -33.55 3.88 -2.81
CA LYS A 328 -32.09 3.88 -2.60
C LYS A 328 -31.75 4.96 -1.59
N LYS A 329 -31.03 4.59 -0.52
CA LYS A 329 -30.46 5.52 0.46
C LYS A 329 -28.95 5.49 0.31
N TYR A 330 -28.33 6.66 0.28
CA TYR A 330 -26.89 6.81 0.13
C TYR A 330 -26.30 7.24 1.46
N PHE A 331 -25.16 6.65 1.83
CA PHE A 331 -24.43 6.96 3.04
C PHE A 331 -22.95 7.13 2.70
N ARG A 332 -22.28 8.03 3.42
CA ARG A 332 -20.84 8.22 3.36
C ARG A 332 -20.26 7.91 4.73
N LEU A 333 -19.14 7.19 4.75
CA LEU A 333 -18.34 6.97 5.94
C LEU A 333 -17.35 8.11 6.11
N GLU A 334 -17.22 8.60 7.34
CA GLU A 334 -16.20 9.57 7.75
C GLU A 334 -15.54 9.07 9.03
N PHE A 335 -14.24 9.34 9.16
CA PHE A 335 -13.50 9.13 10.40
C PHE A 335 -13.68 10.35 11.30
N LEU A 336 -14.04 10.11 12.56
CA LEU A 336 -14.06 11.13 13.60
C LEU A 336 -13.00 10.81 14.64
N ASP A 337 -12.03 11.71 14.77
CA ASP A 337 -11.01 11.59 15.81
C ASP A 337 -11.64 11.82 17.18
N LYS A 338 -11.28 10.96 18.12
CA LYS A 338 -11.60 11.14 19.53
C LYS A 338 -10.28 11.29 20.28
N GLU A 339 -10.29 12.20 21.23
CA GLU A 339 -9.24 12.25 22.25
C GLU A 339 -9.28 10.94 23.03
N GLN A 340 -8.11 10.32 23.19
CA GLN A 340 -7.95 9.11 23.98
C GLN A 340 -7.09 9.43 25.20
N GLU A 341 -7.60 9.09 26.38
CA GLU A 341 -6.94 9.30 27.67
C GLU A 341 -5.98 8.15 28.00
N ASP A 342 -5.14 7.71 27.06
CA ASP A 342 -4.07 6.78 27.42
C ASP A 342 -2.84 7.55 27.90
N THR A 343 -2.28 7.10 29.01
CA THR A 343 -1.14 7.75 29.68
C THR A 343 0.19 7.04 29.43
N ASP A 344 0.18 5.85 28.81
CA ASP A 344 1.40 5.13 28.47
C ASP A 344 2.18 5.87 27.37
N GLU A 345 3.35 6.40 27.73
CA GLU A 345 4.20 7.17 26.83
C GLU A 345 4.86 6.30 25.75
N ASP A 346 4.92 4.98 25.92
CA ASP A 346 5.52 4.05 24.97
C ASP A 346 4.58 3.64 23.84
N LEU A 347 3.37 4.20 23.82
CA LEU A 347 2.42 4.02 22.73
C LEU A 347 2.79 4.87 21.51
N ASP A 348 2.61 4.30 20.32
CA ASP A 348 2.87 4.94 19.03
C ASP A 348 2.19 6.31 18.87
N PHE A 349 0.89 6.38 19.12
CA PHE A 349 0.10 7.60 19.06
C PHE A 349 0.61 8.65 20.06
N ARG A 350 0.97 8.22 21.27
CA ARG A 350 1.44 9.13 22.32
C ARG A 350 2.84 9.68 22.03
N ALA A 351 3.75 8.85 21.52
CA ALA A 351 5.06 9.29 21.06
C ALA A 351 4.94 10.32 19.93
N LEU A 352 4.03 10.07 18.98
CA LEU A 352 3.74 10.95 17.86
C LEU A 352 3.19 12.32 18.31
N GLU A 353 2.21 12.34 19.22
CA GLU A 353 1.70 13.57 19.85
C GLU A 353 2.79 14.35 20.59
N ASN A 354 3.70 13.63 21.25
CA ASN A 354 4.83 14.21 21.97
C ASN A 354 5.95 14.70 21.04
N GLY A 355 5.81 14.56 19.72
CA GLY A 355 6.75 15.04 18.72
C GLY A 355 7.94 14.13 18.45
N PHE A 356 7.86 12.84 18.81
CA PHE A 356 8.84 11.84 18.42
C PHE A 356 8.44 11.19 17.09
N VAL A 357 9.43 10.68 16.37
CA VAL A 357 9.20 9.68 15.32
C VAL A 357 8.97 8.34 16.02
N ALA A 358 7.76 7.79 15.93
CA ALA A 358 7.43 6.51 16.55
C ALA A 358 7.88 5.37 15.63
N VAL A 359 8.50 4.34 16.20
CA VAL A 359 8.96 3.14 15.49
C VAL A 359 8.38 1.93 16.19
N THR A 360 7.35 1.33 15.60
CA THR A 360 6.60 0.21 16.17
C THR A 360 6.92 -1.08 15.41
N PRO A 361 7.60 -2.06 16.03
CA PRO A 361 7.79 -3.38 15.42
C PRO A 361 6.46 -4.14 15.36
N LEU A 362 6.05 -4.54 14.15
CA LEU A 362 4.83 -5.29 13.88
C LEU A 362 5.16 -6.74 13.55
N SER A 363 4.69 -7.67 14.39
CA SER A 363 4.77 -9.11 14.15
C SER A 363 3.53 -9.59 13.39
N VAL A 364 3.70 -10.59 12.52
CA VAL A 364 2.57 -11.31 11.89
C VAL A 364 1.86 -12.20 12.92
N ASN A 365 2.61 -12.77 13.86
CA ASN A 365 2.05 -13.61 14.92
C ASN A 365 1.59 -12.74 16.09
N LEU A 366 0.30 -12.83 16.42
CA LEU A 366 -0.30 -12.19 17.59
C LEU A 366 0.25 -12.86 18.85
N HIS A 367 1.09 -12.16 19.60
CA HIS A 367 1.69 -12.70 20.83
C HIS A 367 0.68 -12.94 21.97
N SER A 368 -0.60 -12.58 21.80
CA SER A 368 -1.65 -12.80 22.81
C SER A 368 -2.39 -14.14 22.66
N GLU A 369 -1.89 -15.08 21.85
CA GLU A 369 -2.59 -16.35 21.61
C GLU A 369 -2.80 -17.17 22.89
N SER A 370 -1.88 -17.12 23.86
CA SER A 370 -1.97 -17.95 25.07
C SER A 370 -3.18 -17.61 25.94
N ASP A 371 -3.37 -16.33 26.28
CA ASP A 371 -4.46 -15.91 27.18
C ASP A 371 -5.81 -16.01 26.50
N THR A 372 -5.89 -15.61 25.23
CA THR A 372 -7.12 -15.73 24.43
C THR A 372 -7.52 -17.20 24.24
N ARG A 373 -6.55 -18.08 23.97
CA ARG A 373 -6.79 -19.51 23.82
C ARG A 373 -7.20 -20.15 25.14
N ALA A 374 -6.56 -19.79 26.24
CA ALA A 374 -6.92 -20.28 27.57
C ALA A 374 -8.36 -19.87 27.91
N ALA A 375 -8.70 -18.59 27.78
CA ALA A 375 -10.06 -18.09 28.01
C ALA A 375 -11.10 -18.78 27.11
N ALA A 376 -10.79 -18.98 25.82
CA ALA A 376 -11.66 -19.71 24.91
C ALA A 376 -11.80 -21.19 25.30
N SER A 377 -10.71 -21.84 25.70
CA SER A 377 -10.70 -23.24 26.14
C SER A 377 -11.55 -23.43 27.39
N ASP A 378 -11.38 -22.57 28.39
CA ASP A 378 -12.16 -22.59 29.64
C ASP A 378 -13.65 -22.42 29.34
N TRP A 379 -13.99 -21.48 28.45
CA TRP A 379 -15.37 -21.27 28.00
C TRP A 379 -15.95 -22.50 27.30
N ILE A 380 -15.20 -23.14 26.38
CA ILE A 380 -15.63 -24.37 25.68
C ILE A 380 -15.84 -25.52 26.68
N SER A 381 -14.91 -25.73 27.60
CA SER A 381 -14.99 -26.79 28.62
C SER A 381 -16.22 -26.64 29.50
N ALA A 382 -16.61 -25.40 29.83
CA ALA A 382 -17.82 -25.11 30.61
C ALA A 382 -19.14 -25.46 29.88
N GLN A 383 -19.13 -25.64 28.55
CA GLN A 383 -20.33 -25.98 27.76
C GLN A 383 -20.52 -27.49 27.54
N GLN A 384 -19.60 -28.35 27.98
CA GLN A 384 -19.71 -29.79 27.76
C GLN A 384 -20.65 -30.44 28.80
N PRO A 385 -21.73 -31.13 28.39
CA PRO A 385 -22.61 -31.84 29.31
C PRO A 385 -21.91 -33.13 29.78
N GLY A 386 -21.26 -33.08 30.95
CA GLY A 386 -20.60 -34.26 31.52
C GLY A 386 -19.58 -33.96 32.60
N ASN A 387 -19.99 -33.30 33.68
CA ASN A 387 -19.32 -33.42 34.99
C ASN A 387 -20.30 -33.08 36.14
N GLN A 388 -21.56 -33.51 36.01
CA GLN A 388 -22.36 -33.76 37.20
C GLN A 388 -21.90 -35.09 37.76
N GLU A 389 -21.08 -35.05 38.81
CA GLU A 389 -20.81 -36.19 39.67
C GLU A 389 -22.16 -36.84 40.03
N SER A 390 -22.36 -38.07 39.58
CA SER A 390 -23.44 -38.92 40.07
C SER A 390 -23.25 -39.06 41.59
N PRO A 391 -24.24 -38.73 42.43
CA PRO A 391 -24.11 -38.93 43.86
C PRO A 391 -24.00 -40.43 44.10
N SER A 392 -22.90 -40.83 44.73
CA SER A 392 -22.68 -42.19 45.21
C SER A 392 -23.88 -42.64 46.04
N THR A 393 -24.61 -43.64 45.53
CA THR A 393 -25.66 -44.33 46.27
C THR A 393 -25.02 -45.05 47.45
N GLN A 394 -25.13 -44.49 48.65
CA GLN A 394 -25.04 -45.25 49.90
C GLN A 394 -26.44 -45.70 50.29
N SER A 395 -26.72 -46.98 50.09
CA SER A 395 -27.60 -47.79 50.94
C SER A 395 -27.34 -49.27 50.69
#